data_AF-A0A8T5NYR0-F1
#
_entry.id   AF-A0A8T5NYR0-F1
#
_cell.length_a   1.000
_cell.length_b   1.000
_cell.length_c   1.000
_cell.angle_alpha   90.00
_cell.angle_beta   90.00
_cell.angle_gamma   90.00
#
_symmetry.space_group_name_H-M   'P 1'
#
loop_
_entity.id
_entity.type
_entity.pdbx_description
1 polymer ?
#
loop_
_entity_poly.entity_id
_entity_poly.type
_entity_poly.pdbx_seq_one_letter_code
_entity_poly.pdbx_strand_id
1 'polypeptide(L)'
;MLIQLPKILAPSGILLEEAIKLRRSKRAEYKPQISFEELSRLLFSAQGITSDKKRAVASAGMAFPLELYIIAKNVETLKQGLYKYLPDTHSIELIKEQDFTQALENACGKYAFVTDAPV
;
A
#
# COMPACT_ATOMS: atom_id res chain seq x y z
N MET A 1 -2.73 17.06 -2.00
CA MET A 1 -2.40 17.27 -0.55
C MET A 1 -1.37 16.23 -0.15
N LEU A 2 -0.25 16.63 0.46
CA LEU A 2 0.82 15.71 0.88
C LEU A 2 0.62 15.28 2.34
N ILE A 3 0.77 13.99 2.63
CA ILE A 3 0.58 13.40 3.96
C ILE A 3 1.80 12.55 4.31
N GLN A 4 2.45 12.88 5.43
CA GLN A 4 3.62 12.14 5.90
C GLN A 4 3.20 10.79 6.49
N LEU A 5 3.88 9.71 6.11
CA LEU A 5 3.66 8.40 6.72
C LEU A 5 4.45 8.26 8.04
N PRO A 6 3.93 7.50 9.03
CA PRO A 6 4.66 7.17 10.25
C PRO A 6 5.98 6.48 9.93
N LYS A 7 7.03 6.85 10.65
CA LYS A 7 8.34 6.20 10.53
C LYS A 7 8.25 4.74 10.97
N ILE A 8 8.96 3.87 10.27
CA ILE A 8 9.09 2.45 10.61
C ILE A 8 10.23 2.32 11.61
N LEU A 9 9.90 2.25 12.90
CA LEU A 9 10.88 2.30 13.99
C LEU A 9 11.55 0.96 14.27
N ALA A 10 10.85 -0.15 14.08
CA ALA A 10 11.36 -1.49 14.35
C ALA A 10 10.75 -2.55 13.40
N PRO A 11 11.47 -3.66 13.16
CA PRO A 11 10.84 -4.87 12.64
C PRO A 11 9.68 -5.29 13.53
N SER A 12 8.60 -5.73 12.91
CA SER A 12 7.43 -6.28 13.60
C SER A 12 6.83 -7.36 12.71
N GLY A 13 6.25 -8.37 13.34
CA GLY A 13 5.65 -9.53 12.66
C GLY A 13 6.42 -10.82 12.88
N ILE A 14 6.30 -11.71 11.90
CA ILE A 14 6.83 -13.08 11.92
C ILE A 14 8.16 -13.18 11.17
N LEU A 15 8.84 -14.32 11.29
CA LEU A 15 10.06 -14.59 10.54
C LEU A 15 9.79 -14.64 9.02
N LEU A 16 10.81 -14.34 8.22
CA LEU A 16 10.69 -14.33 6.75
C LEU A 16 10.27 -15.71 6.22
N GLU A 17 10.87 -16.77 6.74
CA GLU A 17 10.59 -18.15 6.36
C GLU A 17 9.13 -18.54 6.67
N GLU A 18 8.59 -18.05 7.79
CA GLU A 18 7.19 -18.25 8.16
C GLU A 18 6.27 -17.48 7.22
N ALA A 19 6.59 -16.22 6.91
CA ALA A 19 5.82 -15.40 5.97
C ALA A 19 5.75 -16.06 4.58
N ILE A 20 6.88 -16.58 4.09
CA ILE A 20 6.94 -17.30 2.81
C ILE A 20 6.06 -18.56 2.84
N LYS A 21 6.13 -19.35 3.91
CA LYS A 21 5.30 -20.58 4.08
C LYS A 21 3.81 -20.27 4.13
N LEU A 22 3.42 -19.21 4.86
CA LEU A 22 2.02 -18.80 5.07
C LEU A 22 1.42 -18.03 3.90
N ARG A 23 2.23 -17.47 2.99
CA ARG A 23 1.76 -16.64 1.88
C ARG A 23 0.71 -17.34 1.03
N ARG A 24 -0.50 -16.77 0.96
CA ARG A 24 -1.60 -17.19 0.08
C ARG A 24 -2.30 -15.97 -0.49
N SER A 25 -2.93 -16.12 -1.66
CA SER A 25 -3.84 -15.10 -2.18
C SER A 25 -5.17 -15.21 -1.44
N LYS A 26 -5.47 -14.24 -0.57
CA LYS A 26 -6.77 -14.15 0.10
C LYS A 26 -7.74 -13.32 -0.75
N ARG A 27 -9.00 -13.76 -0.81
CA ARG A 27 -10.10 -13.13 -1.57
C ARG A 27 -11.37 -12.98 -0.72
N ALA A 28 -11.22 -13.04 0.59
CA ALA A 28 -12.29 -12.93 1.58
C ALA A 28 -11.65 -12.65 2.95
N GLU A 29 -12.49 -12.35 3.95
CA GLU A 29 -12.07 -12.21 5.35
C GLU A 29 -11.00 -11.11 5.56
N TYR A 30 -11.17 -9.98 4.88
CA TYR A 30 -10.29 -8.83 5.08
C TYR A 30 -10.54 -8.20 6.45
N LYS A 31 -9.50 -7.56 6.99
CA LYS A 31 -9.70 -6.63 8.09
C LYS A 31 -10.65 -5.51 7.62
N PRO A 32 -11.62 -5.08 8.44
CA PRO A 32 -12.55 -4.04 8.05
C PRO A 32 -11.87 -2.68 7.83
N GLN A 33 -10.73 -2.44 8.48
CA GLN A 33 -9.94 -1.22 8.40
C GLN A 33 -8.44 -1.58 8.48
N ILE A 34 -7.59 -0.79 7.82
CA ILE A 34 -6.13 -0.84 7.98
C ILE A 34 -5.66 0.37 8.82
N SER A 35 -4.71 0.16 9.73
CA SER A 35 -4.13 1.29 10.48
C SER A 35 -3.18 2.11 9.61
N PHE A 36 -2.92 3.36 9.99
CA PHE A 36 -1.99 4.20 9.22
C PHE A 36 -0.55 3.68 9.29
N GLU A 37 -0.18 3.01 10.39
CA GLU A 37 1.11 2.33 10.52
C GLU A 37 1.19 1.09 9.61
N GLU A 38 0.14 0.27 9.55
CA GLU A 38 0.09 -0.90 8.65
C GLU A 38 0.22 -0.47 7.19
N LEU A 39 -0.48 0.61 6.78
CA LEU A 39 -0.32 1.17 5.44
C LEU A 39 1.12 1.64 5.19
N SER A 40 1.72 2.38 6.13
CA SER A 40 3.10 2.84 6.02
C SER A 40 4.08 1.69 5.78
N ARG A 41 3.97 0.63 6.58
CA ARG A 41 4.82 -0.56 6.45
C ARG A 41 4.60 -1.28 5.11
N LEU A 42 3.36 -1.39 4.66
CA LEU A 42 3.03 -2.02 3.38
C LEU A 42 3.67 -1.26 2.21
N LEU A 43 3.50 0.07 2.17
CA LEU A 43 4.05 0.93 1.12
C LEU A 43 5.58 0.92 1.10
N PHE A 44 6.20 0.99 2.28
CA PHE A 44 7.65 0.85 2.41
C PHE A 44 8.14 -0.53 1.93
N SER A 45 7.45 -1.61 2.29
CA SER A 45 7.86 -2.95 1.87
C SER A 45 7.75 -3.13 0.35
N ALA A 46 6.83 -2.43 -0.30
CA ALA A 46 6.65 -2.47 -1.75
C ALA A 46 7.70 -1.66 -2.52
N GLN A 47 8.00 -0.42 -2.08
CA GLN A 47 8.80 0.55 -2.85
C GLN A 47 9.67 1.49 -1.99
N GLY A 48 9.73 1.33 -0.66
CA GLY A 48 10.48 2.22 0.23
C GLY A 48 11.98 2.18 0.03
N ILE A 49 12.68 3.26 0.38
CA ILE A 49 14.15 3.37 0.26
C ILE A 49 14.82 2.69 1.48
N THR A 50 15.76 1.78 1.22
CA THR A 50 16.45 1.00 2.26
C THR A 50 17.90 1.43 2.47
N SER A 51 18.56 1.99 1.44
CA SER A 51 19.94 2.52 1.51
C SER A 51 20.26 3.27 0.22
N ASP A 52 20.87 4.46 0.29
CA ASP A 52 21.45 5.20 -0.86
C ASP A 52 20.61 5.12 -2.15
N LYS A 53 19.34 5.56 -2.07
CA LYS A 53 18.33 5.54 -3.16
C LYS A 53 17.92 4.15 -3.66
N LYS A 54 18.48 3.06 -3.13
CA LYS A 54 18.01 1.70 -3.38
C LYS A 54 16.67 1.49 -2.68
N ARG A 55 15.76 0.81 -3.37
CA ARG A 55 14.44 0.47 -2.83
C ARG A 55 14.43 -0.93 -2.24
N ALA A 56 13.38 -1.22 -1.45
CA ALA A 56 13.06 -2.54 -0.94
C ALA A 56 12.88 -3.58 -2.07
N VAL A 57 12.63 -3.12 -3.29
CA VAL A 57 12.57 -3.93 -4.51
C VAL A 57 13.78 -3.65 -5.41
N ALA A 58 14.31 -4.70 -6.04
CA ALA A 58 15.33 -4.56 -7.06
C ALA A 58 14.73 -3.98 -8.36
N SER A 59 15.51 -3.20 -9.10
CA SER A 59 15.11 -2.65 -10.40
C SER A 59 16.31 -2.53 -11.33
N ALA A 60 16.12 -2.88 -12.59
CA ALA A 60 17.17 -2.81 -13.61
C ALA A 60 17.72 -1.38 -13.70
N GLY A 61 19.04 -1.24 -13.59
CA GLY A 61 19.73 0.05 -13.68
C GLY A 61 19.35 1.07 -12.60
N MET A 62 18.72 0.66 -11.49
CA MET A 62 18.15 1.58 -10.49
C MET A 62 17.12 2.56 -11.07
N ALA A 63 16.45 2.19 -12.17
CA ALA A 63 15.51 3.06 -12.87
C ALA A 63 14.18 3.23 -12.10
N PHE A 64 13.78 2.21 -11.34
CA PHE A 64 12.54 2.17 -10.55
C PHE A 64 11.30 2.73 -11.28
N PRO A 65 10.96 2.20 -12.48
CA PRO A 65 9.93 2.78 -13.35
C PRO A 65 8.50 2.55 -12.83
N LEU A 66 8.32 1.68 -11.83
CA LEU A 66 7.02 1.39 -11.24
C LEU A 66 6.66 2.46 -10.21
N GLU A 67 5.50 3.08 -10.41
CA GLU A 67 4.87 3.98 -9.45
C GLU A 67 3.81 3.23 -8.66
N LEU A 68 3.67 3.57 -7.37
CA LEU A 68 2.74 2.91 -6.48
C LEU A 68 1.58 3.85 -6.15
N TYR A 69 0.39 3.44 -6.53
CA TYR A 69 -0.87 4.11 -6.20
C TYR A 69 -1.70 3.22 -5.28
N ILE A 70 -2.51 3.85 -4.44
CA ILE A 70 -3.41 3.19 -3.48
C ILE A 70 -4.77 3.86 -3.53
N ILE A 71 -5.82 3.04 -3.46
CA ILE A 71 -7.20 3.52 -3.34
C ILE A 71 -7.63 3.28 -1.90
N ALA A 72 -7.47 4.30 -1.05
CA ALA A 72 -7.88 4.19 0.34
C ALA A 72 -9.41 4.18 0.44
N LYS A 73 -9.98 3.13 1.03
CA LYS A 73 -11.43 2.99 1.27
C LYS A 73 -11.77 3.01 2.75
N ASN A 74 -10.99 2.29 3.55
CA ASN A 74 -11.07 2.33 5.00
C ASN A 74 -9.67 2.23 5.62
N VAL A 75 -8.97 3.36 5.63
CA VAL A 75 -7.67 3.50 6.27
C VAL A 75 -7.82 4.53 7.39
N GLU A 76 -7.31 4.19 8.57
CA GLU A 76 -7.34 5.08 9.73
C GLU A 76 -6.76 6.46 9.37
N THR A 77 -7.44 7.53 9.78
CA THR A 77 -7.07 8.95 9.54
C THR A 77 -7.06 9.44 8.09
N LEU A 78 -7.23 8.56 7.09
CA LEU A 78 -7.27 8.95 5.68
C LEU A 78 -8.70 9.05 5.15
N LYS A 79 -8.92 10.08 4.36
CA LYS A 79 -10.15 10.19 3.57
C LYS A 79 -10.15 9.17 2.43
N GLN A 80 -11.33 8.79 1.97
CA GLN A 80 -11.45 7.93 0.80
C GLN A 80 -10.91 8.63 -0.44
N GLY A 81 -10.08 7.93 -1.22
CA GLY A 81 -9.46 8.54 -2.39
C GLY A 81 -8.33 7.75 -3.00
N LEU A 82 -7.86 8.27 -4.13
CA LEU A 82 -6.66 7.82 -4.82
C LEU A 82 -5.46 8.61 -4.33
N TYR A 83 -4.44 7.89 -3.87
CA TYR A 83 -3.18 8.46 -3.42
C TYR A 83 -2.00 7.86 -4.18
N LYS A 84 -0.93 8.64 -4.35
CA LYS A 84 0.36 8.21 -4.89
C LYS A 84 1.37 8.12 -3.76
N TYR A 85 2.09 7.01 -3.65
CA TYR A 85 3.21 6.88 -2.72
C TYR A 85 4.48 7.52 -3.30
N LEU A 86 5.16 8.32 -2.46
CA LEU A 86 6.40 9.01 -2.78
C LEU A 86 7.52 8.42 -1.90
N PRO A 87 8.38 7.55 -2.46
CA PRO A 87 9.41 6.85 -1.70
C PRO A 87 10.47 7.78 -1.10
N ASP A 88 10.84 8.86 -1.80
CA ASP A 88 11.92 9.77 -1.39
C ASP A 88 11.64 10.47 -0.06
N THR A 89 10.38 10.83 0.16
CA THR A 89 9.91 11.51 1.38
C THR A 89 9.17 10.58 2.32
N HIS A 90 8.97 9.31 1.93
CA HIS A 90 8.13 8.35 2.64
C HIS A 90 6.76 8.96 3.01
N SER A 91 6.04 9.41 1.99
CA SER A 91 4.77 10.12 2.14
C SER A 91 3.78 9.68 1.05
N ILE A 92 2.51 10.05 1.22
CA ILE A 92 1.49 9.86 0.18
C ILE A 92 0.95 11.22 -0.28
N GLU A 93 0.68 11.34 -1.57
CA GLU A 93 0.03 12.50 -2.16
C GLU A 93 -1.40 12.14 -2.56
N LEU A 94 -2.38 12.89 -2.06
CA LEU A 94 -3.77 12.80 -2.50
C LEU A 94 -3.87 13.33 -3.94
N ILE A 95 -4.23 12.42 -4.85
CA ILE A 95 -4.48 12.72 -6.26
C ILE A 95 -5.95 13.08 -6.48
N LYS A 96 -6.86 12.32 -5.87
CA LYS A 96 -8.30 12.58 -5.97
C LYS A 96 -9.04 12.07 -4.74
N GLU A 97 -9.74 12.96 -4.05
CA GLU A 97 -10.67 12.61 -2.96
C GLU A 97 -12.01 12.19 -3.58
N GLN A 98 -12.24 10.88 -3.64
CA GLN A 98 -13.44 10.29 -4.24
C GLN A 98 -13.57 8.84 -3.77
N ASP A 99 -14.80 8.33 -3.66
CA ASP A 99 -15.01 6.89 -3.64
C ASP A 99 -14.77 6.30 -5.04
N PHE A 100 -13.84 5.34 -5.12
CA PHE A 100 -13.47 4.62 -6.35
C PHE A 100 -14.02 3.19 -6.39
N THR A 101 -14.87 2.78 -5.43
CA THR A 101 -15.38 1.41 -5.32
C THR A 101 -16.01 0.92 -6.62
N GLN A 102 -16.91 1.71 -7.23
CA GLN A 102 -17.55 1.32 -8.49
C GLN A 102 -16.56 1.26 -9.67
N ALA A 103 -15.58 2.17 -9.70
CA ALA A 103 -14.55 2.18 -10.75
C ALA A 103 -13.62 0.96 -10.63
N LEU A 104 -13.22 0.61 -9.40
CA LEU A 104 -12.46 -0.60 -9.08
C LEU A 104 -13.21 -1.86 -9.50
N GLU A 105 -14.49 -1.97 -9.14
CA GLU A 105 -15.32 -3.11 -9.51
C GLU A 105 -15.33 -3.32 -11.03
N ASN A 106 -15.57 -2.25 -11.79
CA ASN A 106 -15.60 -2.31 -13.25
C ASN A 106 -14.25 -2.64 -13.86
N ALA A 107 -13.16 -2.07 -13.34
CA ALA A 107 -11.80 -2.31 -13.83
C ALA A 107 -11.29 -3.72 -13.51
N CYS A 108 -11.78 -4.32 -12.43
CA CYS A 108 -11.31 -5.62 -11.93
C CYS A 108 -12.27 -6.77 -12.23
N GLY A 109 -13.12 -6.67 -13.25
CA GLY A 109 -13.96 -7.79 -13.69
C GLY A 109 -15.14 -8.11 -12.77
N LYS A 110 -15.60 -7.15 -11.96
CA LYS A 110 -16.76 -7.23 -11.06
C LYS A 110 -16.64 -8.28 -9.95
N TYR A 111 -15.41 -8.51 -9.48
CA TYR A 111 -15.19 -9.37 -8.32
C TYR A 111 -15.39 -8.60 -7.01
N ALA A 112 -16.39 -9.00 -6.22
CA ALA A 112 -16.72 -8.38 -4.93
C ALA A 112 -15.53 -8.32 -3.95
N PHE A 113 -14.65 -9.32 -3.99
CA PHE A 113 -13.47 -9.34 -3.11
C PHE A 113 -12.50 -8.17 -3.33
N VAL A 114 -12.58 -7.46 -4.46
CA VAL A 114 -11.79 -6.23 -4.70
C VAL A 114 -12.45 -5.05 -3.97
N THR A 115 -13.78 -4.95 -4.05
CA THR A 115 -14.56 -3.91 -3.38
C THR A 115 -14.72 -4.17 -1.89
N ASP A 116 -14.40 -5.35 -1.37
CA ASP A 116 -14.40 -5.64 0.06
C ASP A 116 -13.07 -5.25 0.75
N ALA A 117 -11.99 -5.07 -0.02
CA ALA A 117 -10.68 -4.70 0.52
C ALA A 117 -10.66 -3.25 1.05
N PRO A 118 -9.94 -2.95 2.15
CA PRO A 118 -9.89 -1.60 2.72
C PRO A 118 -8.98 -0.62 1.96
N VAL A 119 -8.05 -1.11 1.12
CA VAL A 119 -7.09 -0.34 0.32
C VAL A 119 -6.76 -1.04 -1.00
#